data_AF-A0A1C6MHS0-F1
#
_entry.id   AF-A0A1C6MHS0-F1
#
_cell.length_a   1.000
_cell.length_b   1.000
_cell.length_c   1.000
_cell.angle_alpha   90.00
_cell.angle_beta   90.00
_cell.angle_gamma   90.00
#
_symmetry.space_group_name_H-M   'P 1'
#
loop_
_entity.id
_entity.type
_entity.pdbx_description
1 polymer ?
#
loop_
_entity_poly.entity_id
_entity_poly.type
_entity_poly.pdbx_seq_one_letter_code
_entity_poly.pdbx_strand_id
1 'polypeptide(L)'
;MGRRLVPLTLDNLKDLPQRCRSCVYWELDPVSGQAAVRAGRPGLEKEAWISAVLLEWGSCGRVVYVDDLPVGFALYAPPAYVPRSTAFPTSPVSADAVQLMTAWIEPGFQGQGLGRVMVQTVAKD
;
A
#
# COMPACT_ATOMS: atom_id res chain seq x y z
N MET A 1 -12.57 4.24 -22.82
CA MET A 1 -12.19 3.66 -21.52
C MET A 1 -10.77 4.07 -21.20
N GLY A 2 -10.63 5.18 -20.46
CA GLY A 2 -9.34 5.69 -20.03
C GLY A 2 -8.86 4.92 -18.81
N ARG A 3 -7.65 4.36 -18.85
CA ARG A 3 -7.00 3.69 -17.72
C ARG A 3 -5.85 4.57 -17.26
N ARG A 4 -5.84 4.97 -15.99
CA ARG A 4 -4.71 5.73 -15.42
C ARG A 4 -4.22 5.08 -14.14
N LEU A 5 -2.91 5.07 -13.96
CA LEU A 5 -2.26 4.70 -12.72
C LEU A 5 -1.59 5.94 -12.17
N VAL A 6 -1.92 6.30 -10.94
CA VAL A 6 -1.37 7.50 -10.28
C VAL A 6 -0.66 7.11 -8.98
N PRO A 7 0.35 7.88 -8.54
CA PRO A 7 0.94 7.70 -7.21
C PRO A 7 -0.14 7.77 -6.11
N LEU A 8 0.02 6.96 -5.08
CA LEU A 8 -0.76 7.10 -3.85
C LEU A 8 -0.23 8.31 -3.07
N THR A 9 -1.15 9.16 -2.62
CA THR A 9 -0.89 10.29 -1.73
C THR A 9 -1.95 10.32 -0.63
N LEU A 10 -1.82 11.22 0.35
CA LEU A 10 -2.88 11.41 1.35
C LEU A 10 -4.19 11.91 0.71
N ASP A 11 -4.12 12.69 -0.37
CA ASP A 11 -5.30 13.27 -1.04
C ASP A 11 -6.20 12.20 -1.67
N ASN A 12 -5.60 11.12 -2.18
CA ASN A 12 -6.30 10.02 -2.85
C ASN A 12 -6.36 8.73 -2.01
N LEU A 13 -5.89 8.76 -0.75
CA LEU A 13 -6.02 7.63 0.18
C LEU A 13 -7.48 7.22 0.43
N LYS A 14 -8.39 8.20 0.41
CA LYS A 14 -9.83 7.97 0.56
C LYS A 14 -10.44 7.09 -0.55
N ASP A 15 -9.75 6.96 -1.68
CA ASP A 15 -10.20 6.18 -2.84
C ASP A 15 -9.87 4.68 -2.68
N LEU A 16 -9.07 4.31 -1.67
CA LEU A 16 -8.87 2.91 -1.29
C LEU A 16 -10.09 2.37 -0.54
N PRO A 17 -10.38 1.05 -0.63
CA PRO A 17 -11.42 0.43 0.18
C PRO A 17 -11.23 0.73 1.67
N GLN A 18 -12.32 1.02 2.39
CA GLN A 18 -12.28 1.42 3.80
C GLN A 18 -11.39 0.49 4.65
N ARG A 19 -11.56 -0.82 4.48
CA ARG A 19 -10.79 -1.85 5.19
C ARG A 19 -9.28 -1.72 4.98
N CYS A 20 -8.85 -1.27 3.80
CA CYS A 20 -7.45 -1.19 3.39
C CYS A 20 -6.80 0.12 3.84
N ARG A 21 -7.52 1.25 3.76
CA ARG A 21 -7.03 2.53 4.29
C ARG A 21 -7.05 2.62 5.82
N SER A 22 -7.69 1.66 6.51
CA SER A 22 -7.63 1.48 7.97
C SER A 22 -6.84 0.24 8.40
N CYS A 23 -6.11 -0.42 7.51
CA CYS A 23 -5.28 -1.58 7.84
C CYS A 23 -3.81 -1.16 7.96
N VAL A 24 -3.21 -1.52 9.09
CA VAL A 24 -1.81 -1.24 9.45
C VAL A 24 -1.01 -2.52 9.69
N TYR A 25 -1.45 -3.63 9.09
CA TYR A 25 -0.82 -4.93 9.30
C TYR A 25 0.65 -4.90 8.94
N TRP A 26 1.01 -4.30 7.81
CA TRP A 26 2.38 -4.27 7.32
C TRP A 26 3.18 -3.07 7.83
N GLU A 27 2.48 -1.95 8.02
CA GLU A 27 3.00 -0.63 8.36
C GLU A 27 3.52 -0.56 9.80
N LEU A 28 2.99 -1.41 10.69
CA LEU A 28 3.37 -1.48 12.10
C LEU A 28 3.80 -2.89 12.51
N ASP A 29 4.66 -2.96 13.52
CA ASP A 29 5.02 -4.20 14.20
C ASP A 29 3.80 -4.80 14.94
N PRO A 30 3.86 -6.08 15.37
CA PRO A 30 2.74 -6.74 16.05
C PRO A 30 2.17 -6.02 17.26
N VAL A 31 3.02 -5.44 18.10
CA VAL A 31 2.62 -4.79 19.34
C VAL A 31 1.96 -3.45 19.03
N SER A 32 2.62 -2.62 18.22
CA SER A 32 2.11 -1.29 17.84
C SER A 32 0.82 -1.38 17.03
N GLY A 33 0.73 -2.34 16.09
CA GLY A 33 -0.47 -2.57 15.30
C GLY A 33 -1.67 -2.97 16.16
N GLN A 34 -1.48 -3.87 17.14
CA GLN A 34 -2.55 -4.25 18.05
C GLN A 34 -2.97 -3.09 18.97
N ALA A 35 -2.00 -2.28 19.42
CA ALA A 35 -2.28 -1.09 20.21
C ALA A 35 -3.08 -0.04 19.42
N ALA A 36 -2.76 0.19 18.15
CA ALA A 36 -3.49 1.10 17.26
C ALA A 36 -4.95 0.68 17.06
N VAL A 37 -5.19 -0.62 16.85
CA VAL A 37 -6.56 -1.16 16.71
C VAL A 37 -7.34 -1.00 18.00
N ARG A 38 -6.77 -1.37 19.16
CA ARG A 38 -7.43 -1.19 20.47
C ARG A 38 -7.78 0.26 20.77
N ALA A 39 -6.92 1.19 20.33
CA ALA A 39 -7.13 2.63 20.50
C ALA A 39 -8.03 3.25 19.40
N GLY A 40 -8.56 2.46 18.46
CA GLY A 40 -9.46 2.97 17.41
C GLY A 40 -8.78 3.91 16.40
N ARG A 41 -7.45 3.89 16.30
CA ARG A 41 -6.66 4.81 15.46
C ARG A 41 -5.89 4.19 14.28
N PRO A 42 -6.21 2.99 13.74
CA PRO A 42 -5.38 2.41 12.69
C PRO A 42 -5.41 3.21 11.38
N GLY A 43 -6.48 3.96 11.09
CA GLY A 43 -6.49 4.89 9.95
C GLY A 43 -5.50 6.04 10.09
N LEU A 44 -5.40 6.63 11.30
CA LEU A 44 -4.44 7.68 11.60
C LEU A 44 -3.00 7.18 11.47
N GLU A 45 -2.72 5.97 11.97
CA GLU A 45 -1.42 5.34 11.81
C GLU A 45 -1.09 5.05 10.34
N LYS A 46 -2.08 4.67 9.53
CA LYS A 46 -1.91 4.47 8.09
C LYS A 46 -1.55 5.78 7.38
N GLU A 47 -2.24 6.87 7.71
CA GLU A 47 -1.92 8.20 7.19
C GLU A 47 -0.52 8.66 7.60
N ALA A 48 -0.16 8.48 8.87
CA ALA A 48 1.17 8.78 9.38
C ALA A 48 2.26 7.99 8.64
N TRP A 49 2.05 6.69 8.42
CA TRP A 49 2.96 5.85 7.65
C TRP A 49 3.11 6.34 6.20
N ILE A 50 2.01 6.59 5.49
CA ILE A 50 2.05 7.09 4.10
C ILE A 50 2.80 8.43 4.06
N SER A 51 2.51 9.34 4.99
CA SER A 51 3.18 10.64 5.07
C SER A 51 4.68 10.50 5.27
N ALA A 52 5.11 9.63 6.18
CA ALA A 52 6.52 9.41 6.48
C ALA A 52 7.27 8.84 5.26
N VAL A 53 6.72 7.80 4.63
CA VAL A 53 7.35 7.17 3.47
C VAL A 53 7.43 8.14 2.29
N LEU A 54 6.36 8.89 2.01
CA LEU A 54 6.35 9.90 0.95
C LEU A 54 7.41 10.99 1.15
N LEU A 55 7.63 11.40 2.40
CA LEU A 55 8.60 12.44 2.74
C LEU A 55 10.05 11.93 2.63
N GLU A 56 10.31 10.72 3.12
CA GLU A 56 11.68 10.24 3.33
C GLU A 56 12.21 9.37 2.19
N TRP A 57 11.32 8.66 1.48
CA TRP A 57 11.70 7.72 0.42
C TRP A 57 11.01 8.02 -0.92
N GLY A 58 9.75 8.41 -0.89
CA GLY A 58 8.95 8.73 -2.07
C GLY A 58 7.71 7.84 -2.21
N SER A 59 7.30 7.56 -3.45
CA SER A 59 6.05 6.86 -3.75
C SER A 59 5.97 5.49 -3.08
N CYS A 60 4.97 5.30 -2.23
CA CYS A 60 4.75 4.05 -1.47
C CYS A 60 3.56 3.22 -2.00
N GLY A 61 3.01 3.60 -3.16
CA GLY A 61 1.85 2.94 -3.71
C GLY A 61 1.36 3.54 -5.03
N ARG A 62 0.47 2.78 -5.69
CA ARG A 62 -0.21 3.18 -6.92
C ARG A 62 -1.71 2.95 -6.78
N VAL A 63 -2.52 3.83 -7.36
CA VAL A 63 -3.97 3.66 -7.48
C VAL A 63 -4.34 3.58 -8.95
N VAL A 64 -5.13 2.57 -9.31
CA VAL A 64 -5.61 2.29 -10.66
C VAL A 64 -7.01 2.86 -10.81
N TYR A 65 -7.22 3.66 -11.85
CA TYR A 65 -8.52 4.20 -12.21
C TYR A 65 -8.94 3.76 -13.60
N VAL A 66 -10.24 3.50 -13.76
CA VAL A 66 -10.89 3.28 -15.05
C VAL A 66 -12.05 4.24 -15.16
N ASP A 67 -12.01 5.13 -16.16
CA ASP A 67 -13.02 6.19 -16.35
C ASP A 67 -13.30 6.95 -15.02
N ASP A 68 -12.21 7.33 -14.35
CA ASP A 68 -12.16 8.04 -13.05
C ASP A 68 -12.74 7.31 -11.82
N LEU A 69 -13.17 6.06 -11.96
CA LEU A 69 -13.48 5.20 -10.83
C LEU A 69 -12.20 4.52 -10.32
N PRO A 70 -11.88 4.56 -9.01
CA PRO A 70 -10.80 3.76 -8.45
C PRO A 70 -11.17 2.27 -8.47
N VAL A 71 -10.34 1.44 -9.10
CA VAL A 71 -10.61 0.01 -9.32
C VAL A 71 -9.50 -0.91 -8.81
N GLY A 72 -8.45 -0.35 -8.23
CA GLY A 72 -7.35 -1.13 -7.71
C GLY A 72 -6.24 -0.29 -7.11
N PHE A 73 -5.37 -0.93 -6.37
CA PHE A 73 -4.22 -0.29 -5.76
C PHE A 73 -3.11 -1.29 -5.43
N ALA A 74 -1.91 -0.76 -5.24
CA ALA A 74 -0.78 -1.48 -4.66
C ALA A 74 -0.06 -0.61 -3.62
N LEU A 75 0.47 -1.23 -2.58
CA LEU A 75 1.32 -0.64 -1.55
C LEU A 75 2.65 -1.38 -1.51
N TYR A 76 3.73 -0.62 -1.43
CA TYR A 76 5.09 -1.16 -1.38
C TYR A 76 6.02 -0.18 -0.68
N ALA A 77 7.06 -0.70 -0.03
CA ALA A 77 8.11 0.12 0.57
C ALA A 77 9.37 -0.73 0.87
N PRO A 78 10.54 -0.09 1.08
CA PRO A 78 11.73 -0.74 1.60
C PRO A 78 11.52 -1.34 3.00
N PRO A 79 12.31 -2.35 3.42
CA PRO A 79 12.19 -2.99 4.73
C PRO A 79 12.21 -2.06 5.94
N ALA A 80 12.91 -0.93 5.86
CA ALA A 80 12.91 0.08 6.92
C ALA A 80 11.51 0.61 7.26
N TYR A 81 10.58 0.58 6.29
CA TYR A 81 9.21 1.07 6.41
C TYR A 81 8.18 -0.07 6.50
N VAL A 82 8.59 -1.33 6.62
CA VAL A 82 7.65 -2.47 6.72
C VAL A 82 7.97 -3.28 7.98
N PRO A 83 7.75 -2.72 9.20
CA PRO A 83 8.22 -3.33 10.45
C PRO A 83 7.69 -4.75 10.67
N ARG A 84 6.49 -5.04 10.14
CA ARG A 84 5.87 -6.36 10.22
C ARG A 84 6.72 -7.47 9.59
N SER A 85 7.54 -7.16 8.58
CA SER A 85 8.34 -8.18 7.89
C SER A 85 9.28 -8.92 8.86
N THR A 86 9.75 -8.25 9.90
CA THR A 86 10.65 -8.80 10.93
C THR A 86 10.01 -9.92 11.76
N ALA A 87 8.68 -10.02 11.78
CA ALA A 87 7.95 -11.09 12.47
C ALA A 87 7.92 -12.42 11.71
N PHE A 88 8.45 -12.47 10.48
CA PHE A 88 8.47 -13.67 9.64
C PHE A 88 9.83 -14.39 9.67
N PRO A 89 9.87 -15.74 9.58
CA PRO A 89 11.12 -16.51 9.60
C PRO A 89 12.06 -16.24 8.40
N THR A 90 11.55 -15.64 7.33
CA THR A 90 12.31 -15.28 6.13
C THR A 90 13.02 -13.92 6.23
N SER A 91 12.97 -13.29 7.40
CA SER A 91 13.72 -12.07 7.68
C SER A 91 15.20 -12.35 8.03
N PRO A 92 16.10 -11.38 7.85
CA PRO A 92 15.83 -10.03 7.33
C PRO A 92 15.66 -10.01 5.80
N VAL A 93 14.75 -9.16 5.33
CA VAL A 93 14.69 -8.80 3.91
C VAL A 93 15.91 -7.94 3.57
N SER A 94 16.50 -8.14 2.39
CA SER A 94 17.66 -7.36 1.94
C SER A 94 17.39 -5.87 1.96
N ALA A 95 18.37 -5.06 2.38
CA ALA A 95 18.22 -3.61 2.53
C ALA A 95 18.02 -2.86 1.20
N ASP A 96 18.42 -3.47 0.08
CA ASP A 96 18.25 -2.96 -1.28
C ASP A 96 16.95 -3.44 -1.96
N ALA A 97 16.13 -4.22 -1.26
CA ALA A 97 14.86 -4.70 -1.78
C ALA A 97 13.71 -3.72 -1.50
N VAL A 98 12.65 -3.82 -2.31
CA VAL A 98 11.35 -3.19 -2.07
C VAL A 98 10.31 -4.29 -1.88
N GLN A 99 9.52 -4.22 -0.82
CA GLN A 99 8.50 -5.22 -0.50
C GLN A 99 7.14 -4.81 -1.06
N LEU A 100 6.54 -5.65 -1.90
CA LEU A 100 5.14 -5.53 -2.27
C LEU A 100 4.27 -6.04 -1.10
N MET A 101 3.62 -5.11 -0.39
CA MET A 101 2.86 -5.40 0.84
C MET A 101 1.43 -5.81 0.55
N THR A 102 0.77 -5.11 -0.36
CA THR A 102 -0.65 -5.35 -0.69
C THR A 102 -0.90 -4.94 -2.13
N ALA A 103 -1.62 -5.77 -2.88
CA ALA A 103 -2.09 -5.46 -4.21
C ALA A 103 -3.51 -6.00 -4.38
N TRP A 104 -4.40 -5.21 -4.95
CA TRP A 104 -5.78 -5.61 -5.14
C TRP A 104 -6.41 -4.91 -6.34
N ILE A 105 -7.24 -5.65 -7.08
CA ILE A 105 -8.08 -5.15 -8.17
C ILE A 105 -9.52 -5.55 -7.83
N GLU A 106 -10.45 -4.60 -7.97
CA GLU A 106 -11.88 -4.82 -7.84
C GLU A 106 -12.32 -6.01 -8.70
N PRO A 107 -13.02 -7.03 -8.14
CA PRO A 107 -13.48 -8.21 -8.87
C PRO A 107 -14.03 -7.98 -10.28
N GLY A 108 -14.88 -6.96 -10.47
CA GLY A 108 -15.46 -6.63 -11.80
C GLY A 108 -14.44 -6.16 -12.85
N PHE A 109 -13.22 -5.82 -12.44
CA PHE A 109 -12.13 -5.32 -13.28
C PHE A 109 -10.97 -6.32 -13.45
N GLN A 110 -11.09 -7.52 -12.86
CA GLN A 110 -10.10 -8.59 -13.00
C GLN A 110 -10.14 -9.25 -14.40
N GLY A 111 -9.05 -9.93 -14.77
CA GLY A 111 -8.94 -10.59 -16.09
C GLY A 111 -8.69 -9.66 -17.29
N GLN A 112 -8.66 -8.33 -17.07
CA GLN A 112 -8.55 -7.32 -18.13
C GLN A 112 -7.14 -6.73 -18.30
N GLY A 113 -6.12 -7.37 -17.69
CA GLY A 113 -4.72 -6.94 -17.74
C GLY A 113 -4.32 -5.83 -16.76
N LEU A 114 -5.26 -5.28 -15.97
CA LEU A 114 -4.98 -4.19 -15.02
C LEU A 114 -3.96 -4.58 -13.95
N GLY A 115 -4.07 -5.79 -13.37
CA GLY A 115 -3.10 -6.28 -12.40
C GLY A 115 -1.68 -6.39 -12.97
N ARG A 116 -1.55 -6.83 -14.23
CA ARG A 116 -0.27 -6.87 -14.94
C ARG A 116 0.32 -5.48 -15.09
N VAL A 117 -0.46 -4.52 -15.60
CA VAL A 117 0.00 -3.14 -15.77
C VAL A 117 0.38 -2.52 -14.43
N MET A 118 -0.40 -2.77 -13.37
CA MET A 118 -0.11 -2.28 -12.02
C MET A 118 1.21 -2.82 -11.48
N VAL A 119 1.43 -4.13 -11.51
CA VAL A 119 2.69 -4.73 -11.03
C VAL A 119 3.88 -4.27 -11.87
N GLN A 120 3.74 -4.18 -13.19
CA GLN A 120 4.79 -3.66 -14.06
C GLN A 120 5.11 -2.19 -13.83
N THR A 121 4.12 -1.40 -13.38
CA THR A 121 4.34 0.01 -13.02
C THR A 121 5.07 0.12 -11.70
N VAL A 122 4.61 -0.61 -10.68
CA VAL A 122 5.26 -0.68 -9.36
C VAL A 122 6.70 -1.17 -9.46
N ALA A 123 6.99 -2.15 -10.32
CA ALA A 123 8.35 -2.66 -10.50
C ALA A 123 9.32 -1.68 -11.21
N LYS A 124 8.82 -0.57 -11.75
CA LYS A 124 9.64 0.49 -12.37
C LYS A 124 9.88 1.67 -11.43
N ASP A 125 9.18 1.72 -10.31
CA ASP A 125 9.36 2.73 -9.26
C ASP A 125 10.58 2.40 -8.41
#